data_AF-A0A9Y4N1H0-F1
#
_entry.id   AF-A0A9Y4N1H0-F1
#
_cell.length_a   1.000
_cell.length_b   1.000
_cell.length_c   1.000
_cell.angle_alpha   90.00
_cell.angle_beta   90.00
_cell.angle_gamma   90.00
#
_symmetry.space_group_name_H-M   'P 1'
#
loop_
_entity.id
_entity.type
_entity.pdbx_description
1 polymer ?
#
loop_
_entity_poly.entity_id
_entity_poly.type
_entity_poly.pdbx_seq_one_letter_code
_entity_poly.pdbx_strand_id
1 'polypeptide(L)'
;MSHNSVSDIRQMMVVISTVEEWSSLKSLLQHSSGDECHFSSVGSNQICDMTVEHHSISLHYTDLQPNMTEEAMSQALEGCFNSCRDGISSFLLLIRGGCYTKTERRMMEILQAHFGAEALKHLVVLSVEDGKVVDTLDDALLDLINVCDGRYCRFTSTEGLLALLEMVDYMLAENGVSGYTEEMLSAAKRRSTEDSALNMLKQKRKKEAAEKKHHETKREGLEEALISHRALLQLQTSAVDDDEANKLSVVLLGLSGSGKTSALNLILERAGNQYSVNGLSHESASTTSSCEKKEAFAAGRRLVLVDTPELWDEDGVEAVELVKDCLALALPGPHVFLLVLQVGRFTQGESDMLGHLQRIFGREFAEHAVVLFVRFDSKTREKIDDHVSGAHSSLQELIRKCGSRYYELNVSKSQNALSFPQVKDLLSGINKLAASHGGRPYAVRRFSVQELQQRSKVMEERKEGTQEVNFLLRDE
;
A
#
# COMPACT_ATOMS: atom_id res chain seq x y z
N MET A 1 -48.63 11.57 56.23
CA MET A 1 -47.47 11.16 57.06
C MET A 1 -46.72 10.13 56.23
N SER A 2 -45.61 10.41 55.57
CA SER A 2 -44.47 11.27 55.88
C SER A 2 -44.07 12.14 54.68
N HIS A 3 -44.12 13.46 54.86
CA HIS A 3 -43.23 14.36 54.11
C HIS A 3 -41.81 14.04 54.57
N ASN A 4 -41.04 13.33 53.76
CA ASN A 4 -39.61 13.29 53.94
C ASN A 4 -39.03 14.51 53.22
N SER A 5 -38.50 15.39 54.06
CA SER A 5 -37.65 16.53 53.74
C SER A 5 -36.60 16.20 52.67
N VAL A 6 -36.82 16.62 51.43
CA VAL A 6 -35.69 16.97 50.55
C VAL A 6 -35.33 18.39 50.95
N SER A 7 -34.43 18.48 51.93
CA SER A 7 -33.78 19.69 52.40
C SER A 7 -33.16 20.47 51.24
N ASP A 8 -33.28 21.79 51.25
CA ASP A 8 -32.41 22.86 50.70
C ASP A 8 -31.07 22.44 50.07
N ILE A 9 -31.06 21.55 49.06
CA ILE A 9 -29.84 21.19 48.33
C ILE A 9 -29.71 22.18 47.18
N ARG A 10 -28.69 23.03 47.29
CA ARG A 10 -28.32 23.96 46.23
C ARG A 10 -27.82 23.17 45.02
N GLN A 11 -28.53 23.24 43.90
CA GLN A 11 -28.12 22.60 42.65
C GLN A 11 -26.99 23.40 42.02
N MET A 12 -25.83 22.77 41.88
CA MET A 12 -24.63 23.37 41.30
C MET A 12 -24.50 22.90 39.86
N MET A 13 -24.53 23.80 38.88
CA MET A 13 -24.49 23.42 37.46
C MET A 13 -23.34 24.12 36.75
N VAL A 14 -22.62 23.39 35.91
CA VAL A 14 -21.57 23.97 35.06
C VAL A 14 -22.11 24.18 33.66
N VAL A 15 -22.06 25.43 33.20
CA VAL A 15 -22.58 25.85 31.91
C VAL A 15 -21.47 25.79 30.87
N ILE A 16 -21.71 25.02 29.81
CA ILE A 16 -20.84 24.80 28.66
C ILE A 16 -21.50 25.52 27.48
N SER A 17 -20.96 26.67 27.11
CA SER A 17 -21.56 27.50 26.07
C SER A 17 -20.61 28.54 25.50
N THR A 18 -21.00 29.12 24.37
CA THR A 18 -20.40 30.34 23.84
C THR A 18 -20.86 31.56 24.64
N VAL A 19 -20.12 32.68 24.53
CA VAL A 19 -20.50 33.96 25.15
C VAL A 19 -21.88 34.44 24.69
N GLU A 20 -22.23 34.20 23.43
CA GLU A 20 -23.51 34.62 22.87
C GLU A 20 -24.68 33.83 23.46
N GLU A 21 -24.55 32.52 23.59
CA GLU A 21 -25.53 31.65 24.26
C GLU A 21 -25.69 32.01 25.74
N TRP A 22 -24.57 32.19 26.45
CA TRP A 22 -24.59 32.63 27.85
C TRP A 22 -25.29 33.98 28.02
N SER A 23 -25.01 34.93 27.14
CA SER A 23 -25.65 36.26 27.17
C SER A 23 -27.16 36.17 26.94
N SER A 24 -27.60 35.29 26.04
CA SER A 24 -29.03 35.04 25.82
C SER A 24 -29.70 34.39 27.03
N LEU A 25 -29.09 33.37 27.63
CA LEU A 25 -29.61 32.76 28.85
C LEU A 25 -29.68 33.78 29.99
N LYS A 26 -28.63 34.58 30.18
CA LYS A 26 -28.57 35.64 31.18
C LYS A 26 -29.71 36.64 31.03
N SER A 27 -29.99 37.09 29.80
CA SER A 27 -31.12 37.99 29.53
C SER A 27 -32.46 37.35 29.88
N LEU A 28 -32.67 36.09 29.51
CA LEU A 28 -33.92 35.39 29.81
C LEU A 28 -34.10 35.17 31.32
N LEU A 29 -33.04 34.82 32.04
CA LEU A 29 -33.06 34.68 33.50
C LEU A 29 -33.43 35.99 34.19
N GLN A 30 -32.85 37.12 33.77
CA GLN A 30 -33.17 38.44 34.32
C GLN A 30 -34.64 38.86 34.10
N HIS A 31 -35.23 38.48 32.96
CA HIS A 31 -36.65 38.74 32.69
C HIS A 31 -37.60 37.81 33.45
N SER A 32 -37.15 36.59 33.74
CA SER A 32 -37.99 35.52 34.31
C SER A 32 -38.03 35.52 35.84
N SER A 33 -36.93 35.90 36.49
CA SER A 33 -36.73 35.69 37.95
C SER A 33 -36.94 36.94 38.84
N GLY A 34 -37.17 38.13 38.27
CA GLY A 34 -37.27 39.36 39.07
C GLY A 34 -35.97 39.71 39.83
N ASP A 35 -36.07 40.33 41.01
CA ASP A 35 -34.94 40.78 41.85
C ASP A 35 -34.16 39.63 42.56
N GLU A 36 -34.50 38.36 42.33
CA GLU A 36 -33.92 37.20 43.04
C GLU A 36 -32.70 36.55 42.35
N CYS A 37 -32.17 37.15 41.29
CA CYS A 37 -31.04 36.63 40.51
C CYS A 37 -29.78 37.47 40.70
N HIS A 38 -28.74 36.90 41.31
CA HIS A 38 -27.49 37.56 41.65
C HIS A 38 -26.33 37.06 40.78
N PHE A 39 -25.72 37.96 40.01
CA PHE A 39 -24.54 37.67 39.21
C PHE A 39 -23.27 38.13 39.94
N SER A 40 -22.30 37.24 40.05
CA SER A 40 -20.97 37.53 40.56
C SER A 40 -19.88 37.02 39.63
N SER A 41 -18.64 37.43 39.86
CA SER A 41 -17.47 36.96 39.10
C SER A 41 -16.37 36.55 40.06
N VAL A 42 -15.82 35.35 39.85
CA VAL A 42 -14.74 34.77 40.64
C VAL A 42 -13.65 34.33 39.68
N GLY A 43 -12.55 35.09 39.63
CA GLY A 43 -11.49 34.87 38.63
C GLY A 43 -12.02 35.10 37.21
N SER A 44 -11.83 34.11 36.32
CA SER A 44 -12.37 34.10 34.95
C SER A 44 -13.82 33.59 34.86
N ASN A 45 -14.40 33.10 35.96
CA ASN A 45 -15.71 32.45 35.96
C ASN A 45 -16.80 33.44 36.36
N GLN A 46 -17.96 33.32 35.72
CA GLN A 46 -19.19 34.02 36.11
C GLN A 46 -20.08 33.04 36.86
N ILE A 47 -20.67 33.52 37.96
CA ILE A 47 -21.58 32.72 38.79
C ILE A 47 -22.92 33.44 38.82
N CYS A 48 -23.99 32.70 38.58
CA CYS A 48 -25.36 33.17 38.64
C CYS A 48 -26.13 32.38 39.71
N ASP A 49 -26.48 33.05 40.79
CA ASP A 49 -27.21 32.49 41.91
C ASP A 49 -28.67 32.94 41.86
N MET A 50 -29.59 32.00 41.99
CA MET A 50 -31.02 32.31 42.01
C MET A 50 -31.80 31.34 42.89
N THR A 51 -33.01 31.76 43.28
CA THR A 51 -33.98 30.90 43.96
C THR A 51 -35.24 30.82 43.12
N VAL A 52 -35.80 29.61 42.94
CA VAL A 52 -37.02 29.38 42.15
C VAL A 52 -37.90 28.38 42.88
N GLU A 53 -39.09 28.80 43.31
CA GLU A 53 -40.07 27.93 44.01
C GLU A 53 -39.41 26.99 45.06
N HIS A 54 -38.53 27.57 45.89
CA HIS A 54 -37.77 26.90 46.95
C HIS A 54 -36.52 26.09 46.53
N HIS A 55 -36.12 26.12 45.26
CA HIS A 55 -34.87 25.52 44.78
C HIS A 55 -33.78 26.58 44.70
N SER A 56 -32.63 26.33 45.35
CA SER A 56 -31.44 27.18 45.21
C SER A 56 -30.58 26.68 44.06
N ILE A 57 -30.25 27.54 43.11
CA ILE A 57 -29.50 27.19 41.89
C ILE A 57 -28.25 28.06 41.80
N SER A 58 -27.14 27.45 41.40
CA SER A 58 -25.86 28.10 41.12
C SER A 58 -25.40 27.70 39.73
N LEU A 59 -25.40 28.62 38.77
CA LEU A 59 -24.86 28.38 37.43
C LEU A 59 -23.42 28.92 37.34
N HIS A 60 -22.47 28.04 37.06
CA HIS A 60 -21.05 28.34 36.94
C HIS A 60 -20.65 28.32 35.48
N TYR A 61 -20.32 29.50 34.94
CA TYR A 61 -19.97 29.70 33.55
C TYR A 61 -18.51 30.14 33.42
N THR A 62 -17.85 29.66 32.37
CA THR A 62 -16.55 30.14 31.93
C THR A 62 -16.59 30.39 30.43
N ASP A 63 -15.83 31.36 29.96
CA ASP A 63 -15.82 31.73 28.55
C ASP A 63 -15.03 30.71 27.71
N LEU A 64 -15.75 29.91 26.92
CA LEU A 64 -15.21 28.93 25.98
C LEU A 64 -15.13 29.52 24.57
N GLN A 65 -14.05 30.25 24.30
CA GLN A 65 -13.83 30.87 23.00
C GLN A 65 -13.55 29.81 21.91
N PRO A 66 -14.16 29.91 20.71
CA PRO A 66 -14.02 28.91 19.64
C PRO A 66 -12.57 28.69 19.15
N ASN A 67 -11.67 29.64 19.38
CA ASN A 67 -10.27 29.62 18.97
C ASN A 67 -9.31 29.09 20.05
N MET A 68 -9.79 28.75 21.25
CA MET A 68 -8.96 28.18 22.31
C MET A 68 -8.38 26.82 21.90
N THR A 69 -7.23 26.45 22.48
CA THR A 69 -6.72 25.07 22.37
C THR A 69 -7.57 24.13 23.22
N GLU A 70 -7.49 22.82 22.96
CA GLU A 70 -8.21 21.82 23.75
C GLU A 70 -7.77 21.87 25.22
N GLU A 71 -6.47 22.02 25.50
CA GLU A 71 -5.96 22.11 26.86
C GLU A 71 -6.48 23.35 27.60
N ALA A 72 -6.57 24.49 26.92
CA ALA A 72 -7.08 25.72 27.52
C ALA A 72 -8.57 25.61 27.86
N MET A 73 -9.38 24.98 26.99
CA MET A 73 -10.80 24.74 27.27
C MET A 73 -10.98 23.72 28.40
N SER A 74 -10.20 22.64 28.42
CA SER A 74 -10.21 21.67 29.53
C SER A 74 -9.88 22.34 30.86
N GLN A 75 -8.87 23.21 30.90
CA GLN A 75 -8.50 23.96 32.11
C GLN A 75 -9.59 24.94 32.56
N ALA A 76 -10.24 25.63 31.62
CA ALA A 76 -11.34 26.54 31.93
C ALA A 76 -12.53 25.78 32.54
N LEU A 77 -12.97 24.69 31.89
CA LEU A 77 -14.05 23.83 32.38
C LEU A 77 -13.72 23.22 33.74
N GLU A 78 -12.49 22.71 33.93
CA GLU A 78 -12.03 22.19 35.22
C GLU A 78 -12.00 23.28 36.30
N GLY A 79 -11.58 24.50 35.96
CA GLY A 79 -11.65 25.64 36.88
C GLY A 79 -13.08 25.97 37.31
N CYS A 80 -14.04 25.87 36.39
CA CYS A 80 -15.47 25.99 36.70
C CYS A 80 -15.95 24.87 37.61
N PHE A 81 -15.64 23.62 37.28
CA PHE A 81 -15.99 22.46 38.08
C PHE A 81 -15.42 22.53 39.51
N ASN A 82 -14.13 22.87 39.65
CA ASN A 82 -13.43 22.95 40.94
C ASN A 82 -13.95 24.09 41.83
N SER A 83 -14.70 25.05 41.28
CA SER A 83 -15.38 26.05 42.09
C SER A 83 -16.61 25.49 42.84
N CYS A 84 -17.06 24.29 42.49
CA CYS A 84 -18.15 23.56 43.12
C CYS A 84 -17.57 22.47 44.05
N ARG A 85 -17.45 22.76 45.35
CA ARG A 85 -16.69 21.94 46.32
C ARG A 85 -17.17 20.48 46.44
N ASP A 86 -18.46 20.25 46.30
CA ASP A 86 -19.08 18.93 46.48
C ASP A 86 -19.43 18.27 45.13
N GLY A 87 -18.81 18.76 44.04
CA GLY A 87 -19.17 18.38 42.67
C GLY A 87 -20.35 19.19 42.14
N ILE A 88 -20.94 18.70 41.05
CA ILE A 88 -22.01 19.40 40.33
C ILE A 88 -23.21 18.49 40.16
N SER A 89 -24.40 19.05 40.21
CA SER A 89 -25.65 18.37 39.88
C SER A 89 -25.68 17.98 38.41
N SER A 90 -25.30 18.90 37.52
CA SER A 90 -25.33 18.68 36.07
C SER A 90 -24.32 19.56 35.31
N PHE A 91 -23.92 19.07 34.14
CA PHE A 91 -23.41 19.90 33.06
C PHE A 91 -24.58 20.40 32.22
N LEU A 92 -24.54 21.66 31.80
CA LEU A 92 -25.53 22.26 30.91
C LEU A 92 -24.86 22.65 29.60
N LEU A 93 -25.16 21.95 28.52
CA LEU A 93 -24.79 22.41 27.18
C LEU A 93 -25.85 23.40 26.70
N LEU A 94 -25.47 24.65 26.48
CA LEU A 94 -26.37 25.60 25.82
C LEU A 94 -26.25 25.45 24.31
N ILE A 95 -27.40 25.47 23.63
CA ILE A 95 -27.47 25.55 22.18
C ILE A 95 -28.44 26.64 21.77
N ARG A 96 -28.30 27.18 20.56
CA ARG A 96 -29.29 28.13 19.99
C ARG A 96 -30.29 27.38 19.11
N GLY A 97 -31.55 27.32 19.56
CA GLY A 97 -32.62 26.65 18.81
C GLY A 97 -32.37 25.14 18.70
N GLY A 98 -32.53 24.58 17.49
CA GLY A 98 -32.38 23.15 17.20
C GLY A 98 -31.08 22.75 16.50
N CYS A 99 -30.04 23.59 16.55
CA CYS A 99 -28.81 23.40 15.78
C CYS A 99 -27.65 22.91 16.68
N TYR A 100 -27.04 21.76 16.35
CA TYR A 100 -25.81 21.26 16.96
C TYR A 100 -24.60 21.48 16.03
N THR A 101 -23.98 22.63 16.24
CA THR A 101 -22.87 23.19 15.47
C THR A 101 -21.54 22.47 15.72
N LYS A 102 -20.53 22.83 14.92
CA LYS A 102 -19.16 22.34 15.12
C LYS A 102 -18.55 22.82 16.44
N THR A 103 -18.98 23.98 16.94
CA THR A 103 -18.47 24.54 18.20
C THR A 103 -18.98 23.71 19.38
N GLU A 104 -20.27 23.42 19.45
CA GLU A 104 -20.84 22.59 20.52
C GLU A 104 -20.31 21.15 20.44
N ARG A 105 -20.14 20.58 19.23
CA ARG A 105 -19.47 19.28 19.05
C ARG A 105 -18.08 19.25 19.67
N ARG A 106 -17.27 20.27 19.40
CA ARG A 106 -15.93 20.40 19.96
C ARG A 106 -15.96 20.50 21.48
N MET A 107 -16.91 21.25 22.06
CA MET A 107 -17.07 21.32 23.51
C MET A 107 -17.42 19.96 24.12
N MET A 108 -18.26 19.16 23.45
CA MET A 108 -18.61 17.81 23.90
C MET A 108 -17.45 16.82 23.81
N GLU A 109 -16.65 16.90 22.74
CA GLU A 109 -15.42 16.10 22.63
C GLU A 109 -14.45 16.40 23.79
N ILE A 110 -14.29 17.68 24.13
CA ILE A 110 -13.44 18.11 25.25
C ILE A 110 -14.00 17.67 26.60
N LEU A 111 -15.32 17.80 26.80
CA LEU A 111 -16.00 17.31 28.00
C LEU A 111 -15.73 15.82 28.20
N GLN A 112 -15.95 15.00 27.16
CA GLN A 112 -15.73 13.56 27.22
C GLN A 112 -14.26 13.19 27.41
N ALA A 113 -13.34 13.89 26.74
CA ALA A 113 -11.91 13.62 26.84
C ALA A 113 -11.36 13.92 28.24
N HIS A 114 -11.87 14.99 28.89
CA HIS A 114 -11.33 15.48 30.15
C HIS A 114 -12.09 14.96 31.39
N PHE A 115 -13.42 14.88 31.31
CA PHE A 115 -14.31 14.43 32.38
C PHE A 115 -14.80 12.98 32.17
N GLY A 116 -14.40 12.34 31.08
CA GLY A 116 -14.79 10.96 30.75
C GLY A 116 -16.21 10.85 30.22
N ALA A 117 -16.52 9.70 29.61
CA ALA A 117 -17.85 9.42 29.05
C ALA A 117 -18.99 9.47 30.09
N GLU A 118 -18.68 9.23 31.37
CA GLU A 118 -19.65 9.33 32.47
C GLU A 118 -20.19 10.76 32.64
N ALA A 119 -19.47 11.79 32.20
CA ALA A 119 -19.95 13.17 32.26
C ALA A 119 -21.26 13.37 31.46
N LEU A 120 -21.47 12.61 30.39
CA LEU A 120 -22.68 12.68 29.58
C LEU A 120 -23.93 12.20 30.32
N LYS A 121 -23.76 11.33 31.33
CA LYS A 121 -24.86 10.89 32.21
C LYS A 121 -25.38 12.02 33.09
N HIS A 122 -24.56 13.05 33.30
CA HIS A 122 -24.89 14.25 34.06
C HIS A 122 -25.10 15.47 33.16
N LEU A 123 -25.19 15.28 31.84
CA LEU A 123 -25.37 16.36 30.87
C LEU A 123 -26.84 16.56 30.53
N VAL A 124 -27.29 17.81 30.57
CA VAL A 124 -28.58 18.26 30.04
C VAL A 124 -28.34 19.25 28.91
N VAL A 125 -29.03 19.07 27.79
CA VAL A 125 -28.98 19.99 26.65
C VAL A 125 -30.07 21.04 26.82
N LEU A 126 -29.68 22.31 26.87
CA LEU A 126 -30.60 23.44 27.04
C LEU A 126 -30.61 24.31 25.79
N SER A 127 -31.75 24.33 25.10
CA SER A 127 -31.97 25.23 23.97
C SER A 127 -32.42 26.60 24.46
N VAL A 128 -31.68 27.64 24.08
CA VAL A 128 -31.95 29.04 24.40
C VAL A 128 -32.39 29.74 23.10
N GLU A 129 -33.67 30.11 23.01
CA GLU A 129 -34.22 30.71 21.80
C GLU A 129 -34.46 32.22 21.91
N ASP A 130 -34.24 32.92 20.79
CA ASP A 130 -34.60 34.33 20.61
C ASP A 130 -35.85 34.45 19.71
N GLY A 131 -36.96 33.86 20.17
CA GLY A 131 -38.30 34.07 19.58
C GLY A 131 -38.62 33.39 18.25
N LYS A 132 -37.70 32.62 17.63
CA LYS A 132 -38.01 31.78 16.46
C LYS A 132 -38.10 30.32 16.85
N VAL A 133 -39.31 29.79 16.82
CA VAL A 133 -39.55 28.36 16.98
C VAL A 133 -38.94 27.60 15.81
N VAL A 134 -37.90 26.81 16.09
CA VAL A 134 -37.41 25.81 15.14
C VAL A 134 -38.17 24.51 15.40
N ASP A 135 -38.99 24.07 14.43
CA ASP A 135 -39.84 22.86 14.54
C ASP A 135 -39.09 21.54 14.30
N THR A 136 -37.81 21.62 13.92
CA THR A 136 -37.00 20.47 13.52
C THR A 136 -35.62 20.53 14.17
N LEU A 137 -35.25 19.46 14.88
CA LEU A 137 -33.91 19.25 15.42
C LEU A 137 -33.06 18.59 14.33
N ASP A 138 -31.79 18.99 14.19
CA ASP A 138 -30.89 18.29 13.27
C ASP A 138 -30.55 16.87 13.78
N ASP A 139 -30.19 15.95 12.86
CA ASP A 139 -29.91 14.55 13.19
C ASP A 139 -28.78 14.41 14.22
N ALA A 140 -27.78 15.30 14.16
CA ALA A 140 -26.64 15.26 15.07
C ALA A 140 -27.03 15.67 16.50
N LEU A 141 -27.97 16.61 16.64
CA LEU A 141 -28.55 16.98 17.92
C LEU A 141 -29.41 15.85 18.48
N LEU A 142 -30.21 15.18 17.64
CA LEU A 142 -30.98 14.00 18.06
C LEU A 142 -30.07 12.89 18.57
N ASP A 143 -28.95 12.63 17.89
CA ASP A 143 -27.96 11.66 18.35
C ASP A 143 -27.38 12.04 19.73
N LEU A 144 -27.05 13.31 19.94
CA LEU A 144 -26.58 13.78 21.25
C LEU A 144 -27.65 13.62 22.33
N ILE A 145 -28.89 13.99 22.03
CA ILE A 145 -30.02 13.85 22.96
C ILE A 145 -30.22 12.39 23.34
N ASN A 146 -30.11 11.46 22.38
CA ASN A 146 -30.19 10.02 22.64
C ASN A 146 -29.04 9.54 23.53
N VAL A 147 -27.81 10.02 23.31
CA VAL A 147 -26.67 9.74 24.19
C VAL A 147 -26.88 10.29 25.60
N CYS A 148 -27.66 11.36 25.72
CA CYS A 148 -28.04 11.97 27.00
C CYS A 148 -29.40 11.44 27.52
N ASP A 149 -29.85 10.26 27.11
CA ASP A 149 -31.10 9.63 27.58
C ASP A 149 -32.36 10.51 27.42
N GLY A 150 -32.40 11.35 26.38
CA GLY A 150 -33.52 12.25 26.13
C GLY A 150 -33.48 13.57 26.91
N ARG A 151 -32.39 13.85 27.66
CA ARG A 151 -32.23 15.07 28.48
C ARG A 151 -32.08 16.34 27.63
N TYR A 152 -33.21 16.87 27.17
CA TYR A 152 -33.32 18.10 26.39
C TYR A 152 -34.42 19.02 26.92
N CYS A 153 -34.07 20.26 27.23
CA CYS A 153 -35.00 21.30 27.68
C CYS A 153 -34.93 22.51 26.75
N ARG A 154 -36.06 23.21 26.61
CA ARG A 154 -36.13 24.46 25.88
C ARG A 154 -36.49 25.59 26.83
N PHE A 155 -35.69 26.64 26.83
CA PHE A 155 -35.83 27.77 27.74
C PHE A 155 -36.51 28.95 27.03
N THR A 156 -37.79 29.15 27.32
CA THR A 156 -38.61 30.24 26.75
C THR A 156 -39.29 31.12 27.80
N SER A 157 -39.41 30.65 29.04
CA SER A 157 -40.06 31.34 30.17
C SER A 157 -39.62 30.71 31.50
N THR A 158 -40.17 31.19 32.62
CA THR A 158 -40.02 30.59 33.96
C THR A 158 -40.39 29.11 34.01
N GLU A 159 -41.38 28.66 33.21
CA GLU A 159 -41.79 27.24 33.14
C GLU A 159 -40.65 26.35 32.63
N GLY A 160 -39.80 26.86 31.74
CA GLY A 160 -38.62 26.14 31.25
C GLY A 160 -37.56 25.91 32.34
N LEU A 161 -37.49 26.79 33.34
CA LEU A 161 -36.57 26.65 34.48
C LEU A 161 -37.01 25.53 35.43
N LEU A 162 -38.32 25.47 35.72
CA LEU A 162 -38.90 24.40 36.52
C LEU A 162 -38.74 23.04 35.83
N ALA A 163 -38.97 22.96 34.52
CA ALA A 163 -38.75 21.74 33.75
C ALA A 163 -37.29 21.28 33.76
N LEU A 164 -36.33 22.21 33.73
CA LEU A 164 -34.91 21.89 33.87
C LEU A 164 -34.60 21.30 35.24
N LEU A 165 -35.15 21.88 36.31
CA LEU A 165 -34.96 21.39 37.68
C LEU A 165 -35.51 19.98 37.86
N GLU A 166 -36.74 19.73 37.41
CA GLU A 166 -37.35 18.40 37.47
C GLU A 166 -36.52 17.36 36.69
N MET A 167 -35.99 17.75 35.52
CA MET A 167 -35.12 16.88 34.73
C MET A 167 -33.81 16.57 35.45
N VAL A 168 -33.19 17.55 36.09
CA VAL A 168 -31.96 17.36 36.88
C VAL A 168 -32.23 16.47 38.09
N ASP A 169 -33.33 16.68 38.82
CA ASP A 169 -33.69 15.84 39.96
C ASP A 169 -33.95 14.39 39.55
N TYR A 170 -34.65 14.18 38.44
CA TYR A 170 -34.87 12.84 37.87
C TYR A 170 -33.53 12.18 37.49
N MET A 171 -32.66 12.91 36.78
CA MET A 171 -31.33 12.43 36.39
C MET A 171 -30.48 12.05 37.61
N LEU A 172 -30.51 12.86 38.68
CA LEU A 172 -29.79 12.57 39.91
C LEU A 172 -30.35 11.33 40.62
N ALA A 173 -31.67 11.13 40.62
CA ALA A 173 -32.29 9.94 41.18
C ALA A 173 -31.87 8.65 40.45
N GLU A 174 -31.77 8.68 39.12
CA GLU A 174 -31.29 7.54 38.32
C GLU A 174 -29.80 7.25 38.54
N ASN A 175 -28.97 8.29 38.66
CA ASN A 175 -27.52 8.16 38.76
C ASN A 175 -26.99 7.92 40.19
N GLY A 176 -27.85 7.93 41.23
CA GLY A 176 -27.48 7.58 42.60
C GLY A 176 -27.43 8.73 43.62
N VAL A 177 -28.28 9.74 43.49
CA VAL A 177 -28.46 10.95 44.34
C VAL A 177 -27.26 11.91 44.35
N SER A 178 -26.03 11.43 44.14
CA SER A 178 -24.87 12.30 43.94
C SER A 178 -24.74 12.72 42.48
N GLY A 179 -24.52 14.01 42.25
CA GLY A 179 -24.15 14.52 40.93
C GLY A 179 -22.74 14.06 40.50
N TYR A 180 -22.16 14.74 39.52
CA TYR A 180 -20.81 14.43 39.06
C TYR A 180 -19.76 14.92 40.07
N THR A 181 -18.94 14.01 40.61
CA THR A 181 -18.00 14.29 41.72
C THR A 181 -16.54 14.39 41.28
N GLU A 182 -15.68 14.94 42.14
CA GLU A 182 -14.22 14.99 41.92
C GLU A 182 -13.60 13.59 41.81
N GLU A 183 -14.19 12.59 42.46
CA GLU A 183 -13.75 11.20 42.38
C GLU A 183 -14.00 10.63 40.98
N MET A 184 -15.12 10.99 40.35
CA MET A 184 -15.44 10.62 38.98
C MET A 184 -14.46 11.28 37.99
N LEU A 185 -14.13 12.56 38.18
CA LEU A 185 -13.10 13.26 37.40
C LEU A 185 -11.73 12.59 37.55
N SER A 186 -11.35 12.28 38.78
CA SER A 186 -10.09 11.57 39.09
C SER A 186 -10.03 10.19 38.45
N ALA A 187 -11.15 9.45 38.47
CA ALA A 187 -11.27 8.15 37.83
C ALA A 187 -11.19 8.26 36.29
N ALA A 188 -11.83 9.27 35.69
CA ALA A 188 -11.76 9.54 34.26
C ALA A 188 -10.33 9.83 33.81
N LYS A 189 -9.61 10.70 34.54
CA LYS A 189 -8.19 11.01 34.28
C LYS A 189 -7.31 9.76 34.37
N ARG A 190 -7.51 8.90 35.39
CA ARG A 190 -6.75 7.64 35.52
C ARG A 190 -6.99 6.71 34.33
N ARG A 191 -8.26 6.46 33.96
CA ARG A 191 -8.59 5.61 32.80
C ARG A 191 -7.94 6.11 31.52
N SER A 192 -7.99 7.41 31.26
CA SER A 192 -7.33 8.03 30.10
C SER A 192 -5.81 7.76 30.06
N THR A 193 -5.13 7.90 31.20
CA THR A 193 -3.69 7.59 31.29
C THR A 193 -3.38 6.10 31.12
N GLU A 194 -4.22 5.20 31.65
CA GLU A 194 -4.07 3.75 31.52
C GLU A 194 -4.27 3.30 30.07
N ASP A 195 -5.29 3.82 29.38
CA ASP A 195 -5.55 3.54 27.97
C ASP A 195 -4.40 4.02 27.07
N SER A 196 -3.85 5.19 27.34
CA SER A 196 -2.67 5.73 26.65
C SER A 196 -1.44 4.83 26.86
N ALA A 197 -1.17 4.42 28.11
CA ALA A 197 -0.08 3.50 28.43
C ALA A 197 -0.25 2.12 27.76
N LEU A 198 -1.47 1.58 27.76
CA LEU A 198 -1.79 0.32 27.10
C LEU A 198 -1.59 0.40 25.58
N ASN A 199 -1.98 1.51 24.96
CA ASN A 199 -1.76 1.75 23.54
C ASN A 199 -0.26 1.85 23.20
N MET A 200 0.53 2.56 24.00
CA MET A 200 2.00 2.58 23.84
C MET A 200 2.61 1.19 23.96
N LEU A 201 2.18 0.37 24.93
CA LEU A 201 2.65 -1.00 25.09
C LEU A 201 2.28 -1.87 23.87
N LYS A 202 1.05 -1.77 23.35
CA LYS A 202 0.63 -2.47 22.14
C LYS A 202 1.47 -2.07 20.92
N GLN A 203 1.75 -0.77 20.75
CA GLN A 203 2.61 -0.29 19.67
C GLN A 203 4.05 -0.80 19.80
N LYS A 204 4.63 -0.75 21.02
CA LYS A 204 5.98 -1.27 21.29
C LYS A 204 6.08 -2.76 20.96
N ARG A 205 5.11 -3.58 21.39
CA ARG A 205 5.09 -5.02 21.08
C ARG A 205 4.96 -5.29 19.57
N LYS A 206 4.15 -4.51 18.85
CA LYS A 206 4.05 -4.63 17.38
C LYS A 206 5.39 -4.30 16.70
N LYS A 207 6.09 -3.27 17.15
CA LYS A 207 7.41 -2.87 16.64
C LYS A 207 8.46 -3.96 16.90
N GLU A 208 8.54 -4.47 18.13
CA GLU A 208 9.45 -5.56 18.50
C GLU A 208 9.18 -6.84 17.70
N ALA A 209 7.91 -7.19 17.46
CA ALA A 209 7.53 -8.34 16.65
C ALA A 209 7.94 -8.17 15.17
N ALA A 210 7.77 -6.96 14.61
CA ALA A 210 8.20 -6.65 13.25
C ALA A 210 9.73 -6.72 13.10
N GLU A 211 10.48 -6.17 14.07
CA GLU A 211 11.94 -6.25 14.11
C GLU A 211 12.42 -7.70 14.22
N LYS A 212 11.80 -8.50 15.09
CA LYS A 212 12.13 -9.94 15.22
C LYS A 212 11.87 -10.70 13.92
N LYS A 213 10.72 -10.45 13.27
CA LYS A 213 10.39 -11.07 11.98
C LYS A 213 11.39 -10.69 10.87
N HIS A 214 11.84 -9.43 10.86
CA HIS A 214 12.87 -8.94 9.93
C HIS A 214 14.24 -9.58 10.18
N HIS A 215 14.63 -9.73 11.45
CA HIS A 215 15.86 -10.44 11.82
C HIS A 215 15.80 -11.93 11.43
N GLU A 216 14.65 -12.57 11.60
CA GLU A 216 14.44 -13.97 11.23
C GLU A 216 14.51 -14.18 9.71
N THR A 217 13.83 -13.35 8.91
CA THR A 217 13.94 -13.40 7.44
C THR A 217 15.35 -13.12 6.93
N LYS A 218 16.09 -12.19 7.57
CA LYS A 218 17.51 -11.98 7.27
C LYS A 218 18.38 -13.20 7.61
N ARG A 219 18.10 -13.88 8.72
CA ARG A 219 18.82 -15.08 9.14
C ARG A 219 18.57 -16.23 8.16
N GLU A 220 17.31 -16.45 7.78
CA GLU A 220 16.92 -17.46 6.78
C GLU A 220 17.56 -17.17 5.42
N GLY A 221 17.52 -15.91 4.95
CA GLY A 221 18.19 -15.53 3.71
C GLY A 221 19.71 -15.69 3.75
N LEU A 222 20.35 -15.46 4.91
CA LEU A 222 21.78 -15.71 5.10
C LEU A 222 22.09 -17.21 5.10
N GLU A 223 21.25 -18.03 5.74
CA GLU A 223 21.39 -19.48 5.79
C GLU A 223 21.22 -20.10 4.39
N GLU A 224 20.24 -19.64 3.63
CA GLU A 224 20.05 -20.01 2.22
C GLU A 224 21.25 -19.61 1.35
N ALA A 225 21.78 -18.40 1.53
CA ALA A 225 22.98 -17.95 0.85
C ALA A 225 24.22 -18.78 1.20
N LEU A 226 24.37 -19.19 2.47
CA LEU A 226 25.47 -20.05 2.93
C LEU A 226 25.34 -21.48 2.35
N ILE A 227 24.14 -22.03 2.29
CA ILE A 227 23.89 -23.33 1.66
C ILE A 227 24.20 -23.26 0.16
N SER A 228 23.73 -22.20 -0.51
CA SER A 228 24.03 -21.96 -1.93
C SER A 228 25.53 -21.79 -2.18
N HIS A 229 26.23 -21.02 -1.34
CA HIS A 229 27.67 -20.83 -1.46
C HIS A 229 28.44 -22.13 -1.20
N ARG A 230 28.04 -22.93 -0.21
CA ARG A 230 28.63 -24.25 0.05
C ARG A 230 28.40 -25.21 -1.12
N ALA A 231 27.21 -25.21 -1.72
CA ALA A 231 26.93 -25.99 -2.93
C ALA A 231 27.80 -25.52 -4.11
N LEU A 232 27.99 -24.21 -4.25
CA LEU A 232 28.85 -23.62 -5.28
C LEU A 232 30.34 -23.99 -5.08
N LEU A 233 30.81 -24.01 -3.84
CA LEU A 233 32.16 -24.48 -3.50
C LEU A 233 32.32 -25.99 -3.73
N GLN A 234 31.30 -26.80 -3.45
CA GLN A 234 31.31 -28.23 -3.74
C GLN A 234 31.40 -28.51 -5.25
N LEU A 235 30.74 -27.70 -6.07
CA LEU A 235 30.88 -27.72 -7.54
C LEU A 235 32.26 -27.27 -8.02
N GLN A 236 32.99 -26.48 -7.24
CA GLN A 236 34.37 -26.07 -7.54
C GLN A 236 35.43 -27.09 -7.09
N THR A 237 35.08 -28.05 -6.22
CA THR A 237 36.01 -29.07 -5.72
C THR A 237 35.96 -30.43 -6.43
N SER A 238 34.98 -30.66 -7.31
CA SER A 238 35.13 -31.68 -8.35
C SER A 238 35.96 -31.05 -9.47
N ALA A 239 37.14 -31.60 -9.75
CA ALA A 239 38.12 -31.12 -10.73
C ALA A 239 37.45 -30.38 -11.90
N VAL A 240 37.64 -29.06 -11.94
CA VAL A 240 37.14 -28.19 -13.01
C VAL A 240 37.87 -28.59 -14.29
N ASP A 241 37.15 -29.23 -15.20
CA ASP A 241 37.51 -29.19 -16.61
C ASP A 241 37.39 -27.73 -17.05
N ASP A 242 38.43 -27.20 -17.67
CA ASP A 242 38.59 -25.79 -18.08
C ASP A 242 37.49 -25.30 -19.06
N ASP A 243 36.62 -26.20 -19.51
CA ASP A 243 35.63 -26.02 -20.58
C ASP A 243 34.28 -25.42 -20.10
N GLU A 244 33.83 -25.66 -18.86
CA GLU A 244 32.56 -25.09 -18.34
C GLU A 244 32.69 -23.66 -17.79
N ALA A 245 33.90 -23.22 -17.42
CA ALA A 245 34.16 -21.85 -16.98
C ALA A 245 34.10 -20.82 -18.13
N ASN A 246 34.12 -21.30 -19.37
CA ASN A 246 34.18 -20.48 -20.58
C ASN A 246 32.96 -20.66 -21.50
N LYS A 247 31.78 -20.88 -20.91
CA LYS A 247 30.50 -21.00 -21.60
C LYS A 247 29.62 -19.76 -21.39
N LEU A 248 28.97 -19.30 -22.45
CA LEU A 248 28.04 -18.17 -22.45
C LEU A 248 26.69 -18.63 -23.02
N SER A 249 25.65 -18.62 -22.20
CA SER A 249 24.28 -19.00 -22.61
C SER A 249 23.41 -17.77 -22.87
N VAL A 250 22.67 -17.80 -23.97
CA VAL A 250 21.80 -16.72 -24.42
C VAL A 250 20.45 -17.30 -24.79
N VAL A 251 19.39 -16.74 -24.22
CA VAL A 251 17.99 -17.16 -24.48
C VAL A 251 17.31 -16.10 -25.33
N LEU A 252 16.72 -16.50 -26.46
CA LEU A 252 15.99 -15.61 -27.35
C LEU A 252 14.52 -15.60 -26.97
N LEU A 253 13.95 -14.43 -26.74
CA LEU A 253 12.58 -14.22 -26.30
C LEU A 253 11.88 -13.24 -27.24
N GLY A 254 10.58 -13.42 -27.48
CA GLY A 254 9.83 -12.57 -28.39
C GLY A 254 8.57 -13.24 -28.91
N LEU A 255 7.70 -12.47 -29.57
CA LEU A 255 6.46 -13.01 -30.17
C LEU A 255 6.77 -13.99 -31.30
N SER A 256 5.78 -14.80 -31.66
CA SER A 256 5.75 -15.62 -32.85
C SER A 256 5.93 -14.73 -34.07
N GLY A 257 6.75 -15.18 -35.02
CA GLY A 257 7.09 -14.40 -36.22
C GLY A 257 8.10 -13.26 -36.02
N SER A 258 8.53 -12.93 -34.79
CA SER A 258 9.54 -11.87 -34.55
C SER A 258 10.92 -12.16 -35.17
N GLY A 259 11.18 -13.41 -35.57
CA GLY A 259 12.40 -13.81 -36.24
C GLY A 259 13.49 -14.40 -35.33
N LYS A 260 13.13 -14.90 -34.14
CA LYS A 260 14.06 -15.56 -33.18
C LYS A 260 14.91 -16.64 -33.85
N THR A 261 14.28 -17.63 -34.47
CA THR A 261 14.95 -18.74 -35.16
C THR A 261 15.85 -18.26 -36.31
N SER A 262 15.38 -17.30 -37.12
CA SER A 262 16.16 -16.72 -38.22
C SER A 262 17.39 -15.97 -37.72
N ALA A 263 17.23 -15.18 -36.65
CA ALA A 263 18.34 -14.46 -36.02
C ALA A 263 19.36 -15.44 -35.42
N LEU A 264 18.88 -16.48 -34.73
CA LEU A 264 19.71 -17.52 -34.14
C LEU A 264 20.53 -18.25 -35.21
N ASN A 265 19.90 -18.69 -36.30
CA ASN A 265 20.60 -19.36 -37.39
C ASN A 265 21.66 -18.45 -38.03
N LEU A 266 21.36 -17.17 -38.24
CA LEU A 266 22.33 -16.20 -38.76
C LEU A 266 23.50 -15.96 -37.79
N ILE A 267 23.22 -15.88 -36.49
CA ILE A 267 24.28 -15.76 -35.47
C ILE A 267 25.18 -16.99 -35.51
N LEU A 268 24.62 -18.21 -35.55
CA LEU A 268 25.40 -19.45 -35.63
C LEU A 268 26.29 -19.49 -36.88
N GLU A 269 25.73 -19.16 -38.04
CA GLU A 269 26.46 -19.16 -39.32
C GLU A 269 27.67 -18.21 -39.29
N ARG A 270 27.52 -17.05 -38.65
CA ARG A 270 28.56 -16.00 -38.68
C ARG A 270 29.48 -16.02 -37.47
N ALA A 271 29.08 -16.58 -36.34
CA ALA A 271 29.87 -16.65 -35.12
C ALA A 271 31.02 -17.65 -35.20
N GLY A 272 30.83 -18.76 -35.94
CA GLY A 272 31.77 -19.87 -35.98
C GLY A 272 32.98 -19.71 -36.90
N ASN A 273 33.01 -18.72 -37.80
CA ASN A 273 33.95 -18.63 -38.93
C ASN A 273 34.10 -19.95 -39.75
N GLN A 274 33.25 -20.95 -39.51
CA GLN A 274 33.25 -22.24 -40.17
C GLN A 274 32.20 -22.19 -41.27
N TYR A 275 32.66 -22.21 -42.52
CA TYR A 275 31.84 -22.56 -43.67
C TYR A 275 31.51 -24.06 -43.60
N SER A 276 30.65 -24.48 -42.69
CA SER A 276 30.09 -25.82 -42.74
C SER A 276 28.76 -25.76 -43.48
N VAL A 277 28.87 -25.92 -44.80
CA VAL A 277 27.76 -26.23 -45.70
C VAL A 277 27.35 -27.67 -45.39
N ASN A 278 26.52 -27.90 -44.39
CA ASN A 278 25.83 -29.18 -44.21
C ASN A 278 24.45 -28.92 -43.60
N GLY A 279 23.43 -29.04 -44.45
CA GLY A 279 22.03 -29.13 -44.05
C GLY A 279 21.31 -27.80 -43.92
N LEU A 280 21.10 -27.09 -45.03
CA LEU A 280 19.87 -26.30 -45.16
C LEU A 280 18.71 -27.30 -45.16
N SER A 281 18.19 -27.67 -43.99
CA SER A 281 16.77 -27.91 -43.95
C SER A 281 16.14 -26.54 -44.13
N HIS A 282 15.69 -26.26 -45.35
CA HIS A 282 14.59 -25.32 -45.57
C HIS A 282 13.39 -25.89 -44.83
N GLU A 283 13.41 -25.85 -43.50
CA GLU A 283 12.21 -26.10 -42.74
C GLU A 283 11.32 -24.89 -43.02
N SER A 284 10.18 -25.20 -43.63
CA SER A 284 9.03 -24.34 -43.79
C SER A 284 8.83 -23.48 -42.56
N ALA A 285 8.21 -22.30 -42.70
CA ALA A 285 7.81 -21.43 -41.61
C ALA A 285 6.81 -22.12 -40.65
N SER A 286 7.27 -23.12 -39.90
CA SER A 286 6.55 -23.79 -38.84
C SER A 286 6.75 -22.99 -37.57
N THR A 287 5.67 -22.86 -36.80
CA THR A 287 5.74 -22.21 -35.50
C THR A 287 6.62 -23.05 -34.58
N THR A 288 7.67 -22.44 -34.01
CA THR A 288 8.49 -23.07 -32.96
C THR A 288 7.58 -23.51 -31.82
N SER A 289 7.48 -24.82 -31.60
CA SER A 289 6.57 -25.42 -30.61
C SER A 289 7.27 -25.92 -29.34
N SER A 290 8.61 -25.96 -29.34
CA SER A 290 9.43 -26.40 -28.22
C SER A 290 10.73 -25.60 -28.14
N CYS A 291 11.38 -25.59 -26.96
CA CYS A 291 12.66 -24.90 -26.79
C CYS A 291 13.79 -25.70 -27.45
N GLU A 292 14.65 -25.03 -28.21
CA GLU A 292 15.76 -25.66 -28.92
C GLU A 292 17.11 -25.06 -28.54
N LYS A 293 18.03 -25.93 -28.13
CA LYS A 293 19.42 -25.56 -27.85
C LYS A 293 20.28 -25.80 -29.09
N LYS A 294 21.05 -24.77 -29.47
CA LYS A 294 22.13 -24.85 -30.46
C LYS A 294 23.41 -24.23 -29.90
N GLU A 295 24.55 -24.69 -30.38
CA GLU A 295 25.85 -24.26 -29.88
C GLU A 295 26.76 -23.81 -31.02
N ALA A 296 27.60 -22.81 -30.74
CA ALA A 296 28.66 -22.37 -31.62
C ALA A 296 29.90 -22.01 -30.80
N PHE A 297 31.07 -22.02 -31.44
CA PHE A 297 32.30 -21.54 -30.84
C PHE A 297 32.66 -20.19 -31.42
N ALA A 298 32.77 -19.16 -30.59
CA ALA A 298 32.99 -17.78 -31.02
C ALA A 298 34.04 -17.10 -30.14
N ALA A 299 35.08 -16.53 -30.75
CA ALA A 299 36.15 -15.80 -30.05
C ALA A 299 36.78 -16.56 -28.86
N GLY A 300 36.98 -17.88 -28.99
CA GLY A 300 37.59 -18.71 -27.94
C GLY A 300 36.62 -19.08 -26.81
N ARG A 301 35.30 -18.89 -27.00
CA ARG A 301 34.26 -19.11 -26.00
C ARG A 301 33.12 -19.95 -26.57
N ARG A 302 32.58 -20.87 -25.78
CA ARG A 302 31.41 -21.68 -26.18
C ARG A 302 30.13 -20.85 -26.00
N LEU A 303 29.43 -20.59 -27.09
CA LEU A 303 28.16 -19.87 -27.13
C LEU A 303 27.01 -20.87 -27.23
N VAL A 304 26.11 -20.86 -26.25
CA VAL A 304 24.87 -21.64 -26.24
C VAL A 304 23.71 -20.70 -26.53
N LEU A 305 22.97 -20.97 -27.60
CA LEU A 305 21.78 -20.22 -28.00
C LEU A 305 20.56 -21.10 -27.79
N VAL A 306 19.57 -20.59 -27.06
CA VAL A 306 18.29 -21.27 -26.83
C VAL A 306 17.21 -20.49 -27.56
N ASP A 307 16.65 -21.12 -28.61
CA ASP A 307 15.43 -20.66 -29.24
C ASP A 307 14.24 -21.03 -28.36
N THR A 308 13.25 -20.13 -28.26
CA THR A 308 12.05 -20.40 -27.48
C THR A 308 10.79 -20.22 -28.31
N PRO A 309 9.72 -20.96 -28.04
CA PRO A 309 8.37 -20.54 -28.40
C PRO A 309 7.96 -19.27 -27.61
N GLU A 310 6.74 -18.78 -27.82
CA GLU A 310 6.12 -17.86 -26.87
C GLU A 310 5.93 -18.58 -25.52
N LEU A 311 6.25 -17.88 -24.42
CA LEU A 311 6.24 -18.46 -23.07
C LEU A 311 4.92 -18.20 -22.33
N TRP A 312 3.90 -17.76 -23.04
CA TRP A 312 2.55 -17.53 -22.56
C TRP A 312 1.54 -17.90 -23.64
N ASP A 313 0.30 -18.17 -23.23
CA ASP A 313 -0.82 -18.43 -24.15
C ASP A 313 -1.53 -17.13 -24.57
N GLU A 314 -2.60 -17.26 -25.37
CA GLU A 314 -3.39 -16.13 -25.88
C GLU A 314 -4.05 -15.30 -24.76
N ASP A 315 -4.31 -15.91 -23.60
CA ASP A 315 -4.84 -15.26 -22.40
C ASP A 315 -3.74 -14.60 -21.54
N GLY A 316 -2.47 -14.76 -21.94
CA GLY A 316 -1.33 -14.18 -21.26
C GLY A 316 -0.85 -14.96 -20.03
N VAL A 317 -1.34 -16.19 -19.86
CA VAL A 317 -0.97 -17.12 -18.78
C VAL A 317 0.37 -17.77 -19.12
N GLU A 318 1.26 -17.85 -18.13
CA GLU A 318 2.60 -18.42 -18.28
C GLU A 318 2.55 -19.92 -18.64
N ALA A 319 3.25 -20.30 -19.71
CA ALA A 319 3.48 -21.70 -20.06
C ALA A 319 4.67 -22.26 -19.25
N VAL A 320 4.42 -22.59 -17.98
CA VAL A 320 5.44 -22.99 -16.97
C VAL A 320 6.40 -24.07 -17.48
N GLU A 321 5.91 -25.06 -18.22
CA GLU A 321 6.75 -26.14 -18.75
C GLU A 321 7.77 -25.63 -19.79
N LEU A 322 7.37 -24.70 -20.66
CA LEU A 322 8.27 -24.09 -21.64
C LEU A 322 9.29 -23.17 -20.97
N VAL A 323 8.91 -22.49 -19.88
CA VAL A 323 9.85 -21.72 -19.05
C VAL A 323 10.88 -22.64 -18.40
N LYS A 324 10.47 -23.80 -17.86
CA LYS A 324 11.41 -24.79 -17.33
C LYS A 324 12.33 -25.33 -18.42
N ASP A 325 11.80 -25.63 -19.60
CA ASP A 325 12.57 -26.14 -20.73
C ASP A 325 13.65 -25.14 -21.17
N CYS A 326 13.29 -23.86 -21.33
CA CYS A 326 14.26 -22.85 -21.76
C CYS A 326 15.38 -22.63 -20.72
N LEU A 327 15.04 -22.66 -19.42
CA LEU A 327 16.01 -22.53 -18.33
C LEU A 327 16.89 -23.77 -18.17
N ALA A 328 16.32 -24.96 -18.33
CA ALA A 328 17.06 -26.22 -18.30
C ALA A 328 18.10 -26.28 -19.42
N LEU A 329 17.74 -25.87 -20.63
CA LEU A 329 18.69 -25.79 -21.76
C LEU A 329 19.77 -24.71 -21.59
N ALA A 330 19.51 -23.71 -20.74
CA ALA A 330 20.44 -22.61 -20.46
C ALA A 330 21.30 -22.82 -19.20
N LEU A 331 21.26 -24.01 -18.56
CA LEU A 331 22.00 -24.30 -17.33
C LEU A 331 23.50 -23.93 -17.43
N PRO A 332 24.09 -23.33 -16.38
CA PRO A 332 23.54 -23.07 -15.04
C PRO A 332 22.51 -21.92 -14.93
N GLY A 333 22.25 -21.21 -16.02
CA GLY A 333 21.28 -20.13 -16.14
C GLY A 333 21.64 -19.23 -17.32
N PRO A 334 20.69 -18.45 -17.87
CA PRO A 334 20.97 -17.55 -18.98
C PRO A 334 21.93 -16.44 -18.56
N HIS A 335 22.95 -16.14 -19.36
CA HIS A 335 23.81 -14.99 -19.11
C HIS A 335 23.18 -13.71 -19.67
N VAL A 336 22.55 -13.82 -20.84
CA VAL A 336 21.89 -12.72 -21.54
C VAL A 336 20.54 -13.19 -22.09
N PHE A 337 19.55 -12.31 -22.03
CA PHE A 337 18.29 -12.46 -22.75
C PHE A 337 18.30 -11.59 -23.99
N LEU A 338 17.98 -12.15 -25.16
CA LEU A 338 17.78 -11.40 -26.39
C LEU A 338 16.30 -11.18 -26.64
N LEU A 339 15.82 -9.95 -26.49
CA LEU A 339 14.44 -9.57 -26.79
C LEU A 339 14.31 -9.25 -28.27
N VAL A 340 13.77 -10.19 -29.04
CA VAL A 340 13.69 -10.13 -30.49
C VAL A 340 12.42 -9.39 -30.91
N LEU A 341 12.60 -8.30 -31.65
CA LEU A 341 11.53 -7.48 -32.23
C LEU A 341 11.75 -7.37 -33.74
N GLN A 342 10.67 -7.30 -34.51
CA GLN A 342 10.79 -7.05 -35.94
C GLN A 342 10.93 -5.54 -36.20
N VAL A 343 11.79 -5.14 -37.13
CA VAL A 343 11.79 -3.73 -37.58
C VAL A 343 10.48 -3.42 -38.28
N GLY A 344 9.74 -2.44 -37.76
CA GLY A 344 8.45 -2.04 -38.29
C GLY A 344 7.55 -1.42 -37.22
N ARG A 345 6.24 -1.60 -37.35
CA ARG A 345 5.29 -1.06 -36.38
C ARG A 345 5.40 -1.81 -35.05
N PHE A 346 5.69 -1.09 -33.98
CA PHE A 346 5.58 -1.60 -32.62
C PHE A 346 4.10 -1.90 -32.28
N THR A 347 3.82 -3.15 -31.97
CA THR A 347 2.47 -3.67 -31.72
C THR A 347 2.11 -3.65 -30.24
N GLN A 348 0.81 -3.77 -29.93
CA GLN A 348 0.35 -3.89 -28.56
C GLN A 348 0.91 -5.15 -27.88
N GLY A 349 0.96 -6.29 -28.58
CA GLY A 349 1.56 -7.51 -28.06
C GLY A 349 3.03 -7.35 -27.68
N GLU A 350 3.81 -6.60 -28.47
CA GLU A 350 5.20 -6.27 -28.12
C GLU A 350 5.30 -5.30 -26.93
N SER A 351 4.33 -4.39 -26.78
CA SER A 351 4.23 -3.52 -25.60
C SER A 351 3.95 -4.31 -24.33
N ASP A 352 3.10 -5.33 -24.41
CA ASP A 352 2.70 -6.16 -23.27
C ASP A 352 3.77 -7.20 -22.92
N MET A 353 4.55 -7.66 -23.91
CA MET A 353 5.62 -8.66 -23.79
C MET A 353 6.52 -8.44 -22.57
N LEU A 354 6.98 -7.20 -22.36
CA LEU A 354 7.88 -6.88 -21.24
C LEU A 354 7.22 -7.21 -19.89
N GLY A 355 5.92 -6.95 -19.75
CA GLY A 355 5.15 -7.28 -18.55
C GLY A 355 5.02 -8.78 -18.32
N HIS A 356 4.83 -9.58 -19.37
CA HIS A 356 4.84 -11.05 -19.26
C HIS A 356 6.21 -11.55 -18.81
N LEU A 357 7.28 -11.08 -19.44
CA LEU A 357 8.63 -11.51 -19.09
C LEU A 357 9.06 -11.09 -17.68
N GLN A 358 8.64 -9.92 -17.20
CA GLN A 358 8.88 -9.50 -15.81
C GLN A 358 8.13 -10.36 -14.80
N ARG A 359 6.94 -10.88 -15.14
CA ARG A 359 6.20 -11.83 -14.30
C ARG A 359 6.90 -13.19 -14.23
N ILE A 360 7.47 -13.64 -15.35
CA ILE A 360 8.14 -14.95 -15.46
C ILE A 360 9.52 -14.92 -14.79
N PHE A 361 10.36 -13.95 -15.16
CA PHE A 361 11.78 -13.93 -14.81
C PHE A 361 12.14 -12.97 -13.67
N GLY A 362 11.22 -12.12 -13.21
CA GLY A 362 11.50 -11.05 -12.24
C GLY A 362 11.83 -9.72 -12.92
N ARG A 363 11.82 -8.61 -12.18
CA ARG A 363 11.98 -7.27 -12.78
C ARG A 363 13.42 -7.01 -13.24
N GLU A 364 14.37 -7.64 -12.56
CA GLU A 364 15.81 -7.53 -12.78
C GLU A 364 16.26 -8.19 -14.10
N PHE A 365 15.43 -9.03 -14.72
CA PHE A 365 15.79 -9.70 -15.99
C PHE A 365 16.18 -8.70 -17.09
N ALA A 366 15.55 -7.52 -17.09
CA ALA A 366 15.81 -6.46 -18.07
C ALA A 366 17.26 -5.93 -17.99
N GLU A 367 17.89 -6.02 -16.82
CA GLU A 367 19.30 -5.65 -16.63
C GLU A 367 20.24 -6.60 -17.37
N HIS A 368 19.80 -7.85 -17.58
CA HIS A 368 20.48 -8.89 -18.36
C HIS A 368 19.97 -8.98 -19.81
N ALA A 369 19.10 -8.07 -20.25
CA ALA A 369 18.49 -8.10 -21.58
C ALA A 369 19.16 -7.14 -22.57
N VAL A 370 19.14 -7.55 -23.85
CA VAL A 370 19.49 -6.76 -25.03
C VAL A 370 18.33 -6.84 -26.02
N VAL A 371 17.93 -5.72 -26.60
CA VAL A 371 16.89 -5.68 -27.65
C VAL A 371 17.54 -5.98 -29.00
N LEU A 372 16.98 -6.93 -29.75
CA LEU A 372 17.46 -7.33 -31.06
C LEU A 372 16.39 -7.06 -32.11
N PHE A 373 16.66 -6.10 -32.98
CA PHE A 373 15.81 -5.79 -34.11
C PHE A 373 16.14 -6.67 -35.31
N VAL A 374 15.16 -7.41 -35.81
CA VAL A 374 15.30 -8.28 -36.98
C VAL A 374 14.64 -7.64 -38.19
N ARG A 375 15.41 -7.51 -39.28
CA ARG A 375 14.95 -6.94 -40.55
C ARG A 375 14.84 -8.00 -41.63
N PHE A 376 13.61 -8.21 -42.11
CA PHE A 376 13.29 -9.12 -43.22
C PHE A 376 13.22 -8.43 -44.58
N ASP A 377 13.03 -7.10 -44.64
CA ASP A 377 12.99 -6.35 -45.90
C ASP A 377 14.26 -5.51 -46.10
N SER A 378 14.91 -5.68 -47.25
CA SER A 378 16.10 -4.92 -47.65
C SER A 378 15.79 -3.60 -48.36
N LYS A 379 14.52 -3.29 -48.65
CA LYS A 379 14.12 -2.07 -49.35
C LYS A 379 14.13 -0.83 -48.43
N THR A 380 13.85 -1.02 -47.15
CA THR A 380 13.85 0.06 -46.15
C THR A 380 15.28 0.40 -45.75
N ARG A 381 15.70 1.64 -46.01
CA ARG A 381 17.06 2.18 -45.71
C ARG A 381 17.14 2.99 -44.40
N GLU A 382 16.06 2.98 -43.62
CA GLU A 382 16.02 3.66 -42.32
C GLU A 382 17.07 3.07 -41.38
N LYS A 383 17.88 3.93 -40.74
CA LYS A 383 18.83 3.50 -39.72
C LYS A 383 18.07 3.10 -38.47
N ILE A 384 18.58 2.09 -37.77
CA ILE A 384 17.91 1.61 -36.55
C ILE A 384 17.80 2.68 -35.46
N ASP A 385 18.78 3.58 -35.36
CA ASP A 385 18.75 4.69 -34.38
C ASP A 385 17.60 5.68 -34.68
N ASP A 386 17.32 5.95 -35.96
CA ASP A 386 16.23 6.81 -36.40
C ASP A 386 14.88 6.14 -36.11
N HIS A 387 14.79 4.83 -36.37
CA HIS A 387 13.62 4.02 -36.06
C HIS A 387 13.25 4.06 -34.57
N VAL A 388 14.25 3.87 -33.69
CA VAL A 388 14.07 3.91 -32.23
C VAL A 388 13.71 5.33 -31.76
N SER A 389 14.36 6.35 -32.30
CA SER A 389 14.13 7.75 -31.92
C SER A 389 12.74 8.24 -32.33
N GLY A 390 12.23 7.77 -33.48
CA GLY A 390 10.89 8.08 -33.98
C GLY A 390 9.78 7.18 -33.45
N ALA A 391 10.11 6.16 -32.65
CA ALA A 391 9.14 5.18 -32.16
C ALA A 391 8.21 5.71 -31.06
N HIS A 392 7.14 4.97 -30.80
CA HIS A 392 6.24 5.21 -29.67
C HIS A 392 6.98 5.13 -28.33
N SER A 393 6.51 5.89 -27.34
CA SER A 393 7.12 5.96 -26.00
C SER A 393 7.28 4.59 -25.32
N SER A 394 6.34 3.66 -25.57
CA SER A 394 6.41 2.29 -25.06
C SER A 394 7.66 1.52 -25.52
N LEU A 395 8.06 1.65 -26.80
CA LEU A 395 9.27 1.00 -27.31
C LEU A 395 10.52 1.66 -26.71
N GLN A 396 10.52 2.99 -26.63
CA GLN A 396 11.61 3.74 -26.01
C GLN A 396 11.78 3.35 -24.53
N GLU A 397 10.67 3.14 -23.80
CA GLU A 397 10.70 2.69 -22.42
C GLU A 397 11.27 1.26 -22.28
N LEU A 398 10.87 0.34 -23.16
CA LEU A 398 11.41 -1.02 -23.20
C LEU A 398 12.93 -1.00 -23.40
N ILE A 399 13.42 -0.22 -24.36
CA ILE A 399 14.86 -0.07 -24.64
C ILE A 399 15.58 0.55 -23.44
N ARG A 400 14.99 1.59 -22.82
CA ARG A 400 15.55 2.24 -21.63
C ARG A 400 15.65 1.27 -20.44
N LYS A 401 14.65 0.42 -20.21
CA LYS A 401 14.69 -0.63 -19.17
C LYS A 401 15.76 -1.68 -19.44
N CYS A 402 16.07 -1.93 -20.73
CA CYS A 402 17.19 -2.76 -21.16
C CYS A 402 18.53 -1.98 -21.22
N GLY A 403 18.67 -0.87 -20.50
CA GLY A 403 19.91 -0.10 -20.42
C GLY A 403 20.33 0.56 -21.74
N SER A 404 19.38 0.85 -22.63
CA SER A 404 19.63 1.39 -23.98
C SER A 404 20.51 0.48 -24.86
N ARG A 405 20.47 -0.83 -24.61
CA ARG A 405 21.21 -1.84 -25.38
C ARG A 405 20.34 -2.41 -26.47
N TYR A 406 20.59 -2.02 -27.72
CA TYR A 406 19.92 -2.61 -28.88
C TYR A 406 20.85 -2.80 -30.07
N TYR A 407 20.53 -3.79 -30.91
CA TYR A 407 21.27 -4.13 -32.13
C TYR A 407 20.30 -4.46 -33.26
N GLU A 408 20.78 -4.40 -34.50
CA GLU A 408 20.01 -4.79 -35.69
C GLU A 408 20.68 -5.97 -36.40
N LEU A 409 19.87 -6.96 -36.82
CA LEU A 409 20.26 -8.02 -37.74
C LEU A 409 19.40 -8.00 -38.99
N ASN A 410 20.04 -7.94 -40.15
CA ASN A 410 19.37 -8.09 -41.44
C ASN A 410 19.42 -9.56 -41.89
N VAL A 411 18.27 -10.23 -41.84
CA VAL A 411 18.10 -11.64 -42.22
C VAL A 411 17.63 -11.84 -43.66
N SER A 412 17.31 -10.76 -44.39
CA SER A 412 16.75 -10.80 -45.76
C SER A 412 17.66 -11.41 -46.82
N LYS A 413 18.99 -11.39 -46.58
CA LYS A 413 20.00 -12.02 -47.44
C LYS A 413 21.12 -12.52 -46.54
N SER A 414 21.02 -13.77 -46.11
CA SER A 414 22.03 -14.44 -45.28
C SER A 414 23.44 -14.44 -45.88
N GLN A 415 23.61 -14.09 -47.17
CA GLN A 415 24.91 -13.95 -47.84
C GLN A 415 25.45 -12.50 -47.94
N ASN A 416 24.78 -11.50 -47.36
CA ASN A 416 25.25 -10.11 -47.40
C ASN A 416 26.56 -9.92 -46.60
N ALA A 417 27.45 -9.05 -47.11
CA ALA A 417 28.68 -8.64 -46.41
C ALA A 417 28.40 -7.89 -45.10
N LEU A 418 27.22 -7.26 -44.97
CA LEU A 418 26.83 -6.45 -43.81
C LEU A 418 26.44 -7.25 -42.57
N SER A 419 26.03 -8.52 -42.70
CA SER A 419 25.59 -9.31 -41.55
C SER A 419 26.76 -9.79 -40.68
N PHE A 420 28.00 -9.81 -41.18
CA PHE A 420 29.16 -10.18 -40.37
C PHE A 420 29.52 -9.09 -39.34
N PRO A 421 29.65 -7.79 -39.72
CA PRO A 421 29.75 -6.70 -38.75
C PRO A 421 28.60 -6.68 -37.73
N GLN A 422 27.36 -6.85 -38.17
CA GLN A 422 26.20 -6.81 -37.27
C GLN A 422 26.24 -7.93 -36.22
N VAL A 423 26.52 -9.18 -36.63
CA VAL A 423 26.68 -10.30 -35.69
C VAL A 423 27.87 -10.07 -34.76
N LYS A 424 28.99 -9.56 -35.28
CA LYS A 424 30.17 -9.24 -34.47
C LYS A 424 29.87 -8.18 -33.40
N ASP A 425 29.15 -7.12 -33.75
CA ASP A 425 28.77 -6.06 -32.82
C ASP A 425 27.80 -6.58 -31.75
N LEU A 426 26.81 -7.37 -32.15
CA LEU A 426 25.90 -8.05 -31.22
C LEU A 426 26.66 -8.94 -30.24
N LEU A 427 27.54 -9.83 -30.72
CA LEU A 427 28.33 -10.72 -29.86
C LEU A 427 29.27 -9.94 -28.92
N SER A 428 29.84 -8.83 -29.39
CA SER A 428 30.62 -7.90 -28.55
C SER A 428 29.76 -7.31 -27.43
N GLY A 429 28.53 -6.89 -27.77
CA GLY A 429 27.53 -6.41 -26.81
C GLY A 429 27.15 -7.44 -25.75
N ILE A 430 26.83 -8.66 -26.17
CA ILE A 430 26.48 -9.77 -25.27
C ILE A 430 27.65 -10.06 -24.33
N ASN A 431 28.89 -10.14 -24.84
CA ASN A 431 30.06 -10.39 -24.01
C ASN A 431 30.32 -9.27 -22.99
N LYS A 432 30.17 -7.99 -23.40
CA LYS A 432 30.30 -6.85 -22.48
C LYS A 432 29.25 -6.91 -21.37
N LEU A 433 28.01 -7.25 -21.71
CA LEU A 433 26.92 -7.35 -20.73
C LEU A 433 27.15 -8.52 -19.75
N ALA A 434 27.60 -9.67 -20.24
CA ALA A 434 27.96 -10.78 -19.36
C ALA A 434 29.14 -10.40 -18.44
N ALA A 435 30.16 -9.72 -18.98
CA ALA A 435 31.31 -9.27 -18.21
C ALA A 435 30.94 -8.23 -17.14
N SER A 436 29.99 -7.32 -17.40
CA SER A 436 29.55 -6.33 -16.41
C SER A 436 28.87 -6.98 -15.19
N HIS A 437 28.38 -8.21 -15.32
CA HIS A 437 27.83 -9.02 -14.22
C HIS A 437 28.85 -9.99 -13.62
N GLY A 438 30.14 -9.84 -13.96
CA GLY A 438 31.23 -10.69 -13.50
C GLY A 438 31.25 -12.06 -14.17
N GLY A 439 30.67 -12.19 -15.36
CA GLY A 439 30.55 -13.47 -16.06
C GLY A 439 29.55 -14.45 -15.45
N ARG A 440 28.81 -14.02 -14.42
CA ARG A 440 27.83 -14.88 -13.73
C ARG A 440 26.51 -14.94 -14.52
N PRO A 441 25.87 -16.11 -14.59
CA PRO A 441 24.54 -16.23 -15.17
C PRO A 441 23.49 -15.48 -14.31
N TYR A 442 22.37 -15.13 -14.94
CA TYR A 442 21.20 -14.59 -14.26
C TYR A 442 20.62 -15.64 -13.31
N ALA A 443 20.45 -15.26 -12.05
CA ALA A 443 19.96 -16.16 -11.00
C ALA A 443 18.43 -16.24 -11.04
N VAL A 444 17.89 -17.30 -11.64
CA VAL A 444 16.46 -17.58 -11.59
C VAL A 444 16.12 -18.34 -10.30
N ARG A 445 15.41 -17.67 -9.39
CA ARG A 445 15.06 -18.23 -8.07
C ARG A 445 13.78 -19.06 -8.04
N ARG A 446 13.03 -19.11 -9.16
CA ARG A 446 11.70 -19.73 -9.25
C ARG A 446 11.75 -21.26 -9.25
N PHE A 447 12.84 -21.87 -9.75
CA PHE A 447 13.02 -23.32 -9.85
C PHE A 447 14.36 -23.72 -9.24
N SER A 448 14.41 -24.89 -8.60
CA SER A 448 15.67 -25.38 -8.04
C SER A 448 16.63 -25.84 -9.14
N VAL A 449 17.94 -25.74 -8.90
CA VAL A 449 18.95 -26.22 -9.85
C VAL A 449 18.78 -27.72 -10.13
N GLN A 450 18.43 -28.51 -9.12
CA GLN A 450 18.18 -29.95 -9.25
C GLN A 450 16.99 -30.24 -10.16
N GLU A 451 15.90 -29.48 -10.03
CA GLU A 451 14.72 -29.60 -10.89
C GLU A 451 15.06 -29.31 -12.35
N LEU A 452 15.80 -28.22 -12.62
CA LEU A 452 16.21 -27.86 -13.97
C LEU A 452 17.21 -28.87 -14.56
N GLN A 453 18.12 -29.42 -13.76
CA GLN A 453 19.04 -30.48 -14.19
C GLN A 453 18.30 -31.76 -14.56
N GLN A 454 17.33 -32.18 -13.76
CA GLN A 454 16.51 -33.34 -14.07
C GLN A 454 15.70 -33.11 -15.35
N ARG A 455 15.16 -31.89 -15.51
CA ARG A 455 14.43 -31.52 -16.73
C ARG A 455 15.33 -31.55 -17.97
N SER A 456 16.57 -31.05 -17.87
CA SER A 456 17.54 -31.10 -18.96
C SER A 456 17.86 -32.53 -19.41
N LYS A 457 17.99 -33.49 -18.48
CA LYS A 457 18.23 -34.91 -18.81
C LYS A 457 17.06 -35.52 -19.58
N VAL A 458 15.83 -35.29 -19.10
CA VAL A 458 14.60 -35.76 -19.77
C VAL A 458 14.49 -35.21 -21.20
N MET A 459 14.92 -33.97 -21.41
CA MET A 459 14.91 -33.35 -22.74
C MET A 459 15.95 -33.94 -23.70
N GLU A 460 17.15 -34.26 -23.22
CA GLU A 460 18.17 -34.94 -24.03
C GLU A 460 17.74 -36.37 -24.40
N GLU A 461 17.20 -37.14 -23.44
CA GLU A 461 16.69 -38.50 -23.68
C GLU A 461 15.57 -38.54 -24.73
N ARG A 462 14.67 -37.55 -24.73
CA ARG A 462 13.62 -37.41 -25.77
C ARG A 462 14.19 -37.12 -27.15
N LYS A 463 15.28 -36.35 -27.22
CA LYS A 463 15.94 -36.01 -28.49
C LYS A 463 16.66 -37.23 -29.09
N GLU A 464 17.35 -38.01 -28.27
CA GLU A 464 18.04 -39.24 -28.68
C GLU A 464 17.05 -40.30 -29.19
N GLY A 465 15.94 -40.54 -28.46
CA GLY A 465 14.90 -41.47 -28.90
C GLY A 465 14.18 -41.07 -30.20
N THR A 466 14.04 -39.77 -30.47
CA THR A 466 13.45 -39.28 -31.73
C THR A 466 14.42 -39.42 -32.92
N GLN A 467 15.74 -39.35 -32.67
CA GLN A 467 16.76 -39.57 -33.70
C GLN A 467 16.93 -41.05 -34.06
N GLU A 468 16.86 -41.96 -33.09
CA GLU A 468 16.90 -43.42 -33.35
C GLU A 468 15.71 -43.91 -34.18
N VAL A 469 14.50 -43.43 -33.88
CA VAL A 469 13.28 -43.78 -34.65
C VAL A 469 13.35 -43.23 -36.09
N ASN A 470 13.88 -42.02 -36.28
CA ASN A 470 14.07 -41.44 -37.62
C ASN A 470 15.19 -42.13 -38.42
N PHE A 471 16.18 -42.74 -37.76
CA PHE A 471 17.22 -43.53 -38.42
C PHE A 471 16.67 -44.89 -38.90
N LEU A 472 15.86 -45.55 -38.08
CA LEU A 472 15.21 -46.82 -38.43
C LEU A 472 14.18 -46.70 -39.57
N LEU A 473 13.55 -45.54 -39.74
CA LEU A 473 12.58 -45.27 -40.82
C LEU A 473 13.22 -44.79 -42.14
N ARG A 474 14.55 -44.62 -42.21
CA ARG A 474 15.27 -44.25 -43.44
C ARG A 474 15.90 -45.43 -44.18
N ASP A 475 15.91 -46.62 -43.56
CA ASP A 475 16.47 -47.86 -44.11
C ASP A 475 15.40 -48.82 -44.69
N GLU A 476 14.15 -48.35 -44.90
CA GLU A 476 13.09 -49.10 -45.62
C GLU A 476 12.85 -48.60 -47.05
#